data_AF-A0A5N8VVX9-F1
#
_entry.id   AF-A0A5N8VVX9-F1
#
_cell.length_a   1.000
_cell.length_b   1.000
_cell.length_c   1.000
_cell.angle_alpha   90.00
_cell.angle_beta   90.00
_cell.angle_gamma   90.00
#
_symmetry.space_group_name_H-M   'P 1'
#
loop_
_entity.id
_entity.type
_entity.pdbx_description
1 polymer ?
#
loop_
_entity_poly.entity_id
_entity_poly.type
_entity_poly.pdbx_seq_one_letter_code
_entity_poly.pdbx_strand_id
1 'polypeptide(L)' 'MLLTCYADTHGYGWHHVDLFTHDHTGREVNWVHWQVDEDGPAGADEATARVEPALRRTSEWRRGISADGSEYWTAQAAWG' A
#
# COMPACT_ATOMS: atom_id res chain seq x y z
N MET A 1 4.62 -1.86 9.90
CA MET A 1 4.08 -2.57 8.72
C MET A 1 4.20 -1.65 7.52
N LEU A 2 4.31 -2.19 6.32
CA LEU A 2 4.55 -1.41 5.11
C LEU A 2 3.31 -1.47 4.21
N LEU A 3 2.64 -0.34 4.03
CA LEU A 3 1.63 -0.16 2.99
C LEU A 3 2.32 0.15 1.68
N THR A 4 1.83 -0.46 0.59
CA THR A 4 2.27 -0.16 -0.78
C THR A 4 1.07 -0.05 -1.71
N CYS A 5 1.03 0.97 -2.55
CA CYS A 5 0.04 1.08 -3.64
C CYS A 5 0.73 1.53 -4.93
N TYR A 6 0.03 1.38 -6.05
CA TYR A 6 0.59 1.54 -7.39
C TYR A 6 -0.30 2.43 -8.26
N ALA A 7 0.28 2.93 -9.35
CA ALA A 7 -0.49 3.45 -10.47
C ALA A 7 -0.53 2.40 -11.56
N ASP A 8 -1.72 2.12 -12.10
CA ASP A 8 -1.90 1.21 -13.22
C ASP A 8 -1.43 1.84 -14.54
N THR A 9 -0.12 1.94 -14.69
CA THR A 9 0.53 2.59 -15.84
C THR A 9 0.34 1.80 -17.14
N HIS A 10 0.10 0.49 -17.02
CA HIS A 10 -0.01 -0.43 -18.16
C HIS A 10 -1.45 -0.89 -18.45
N GLY A 11 -2.43 -0.47 -17.64
CA GLY A 11 -3.83 -0.82 -17.85
C GLY A 11 -4.15 -2.28 -17.53
N TYR A 12 -3.45 -2.88 -16.58
CA TYR A 12 -3.71 -4.26 -16.13
C TYR A 12 -4.98 -4.39 -15.28
N GLY A 13 -5.52 -3.27 -14.79
CA GLY A 13 -6.73 -3.20 -13.95
C GLY A 13 -6.49 -3.70 -12.53
N TRP A 14 -5.24 -3.75 -12.07
CA TRP A 14 -4.90 -4.24 -10.73
C TRP A 14 -4.86 -3.08 -9.73
N HIS A 15 -6.03 -2.55 -9.42
CA HIS A 15 -6.21 -1.47 -8.44
C HIS A 15 -6.25 -2.05 -7.02
N HIS A 16 -5.13 -1.95 -6.31
CA HIS A 16 -5.03 -2.47 -4.95
C HIS A 16 -4.03 -1.70 -4.08
N VAL A 17 -4.14 -1.93 -2.78
CA VAL A 17 -3.12 -1.60 -1.79
C VAL A 17 -2.75 -2.87 -1.04
N ASP A 18 -1.46 -3.02 -0.79
CA ASP A 18 -0.85 -4.11 -0.06
C ASP A 18 -0.39 -3.66 1.32
N LEU A 19 -0.54 -4.54 2.31
CA LEU A 19 0.05 -4.42 3.62
C LEU A 19 1.01 -5.59 3.85
N PHE A 20 2.30 -5.27 3.91
CA PHE A 20 3.36 -6.23 4.25
C PHE A 20 3.72 -6.11 5.73
N THR A 21 3.78 -7.26 6.40
CA THR A 21 4.26 -7.34 7.79
C THR A 21 5.62 -8.02 7.82
N HIS A 22 6.51 -7.50 8.66
CA HIS A 22 7.88 -7.97 8.78
C HIS A 22 8.16 -8.33 10.24
N ASP A 23 8.99 -9.35 10.47
CA ASP A 23 9.49 -9.67 11.80
C ASP A 23 10.59 -8.68 12.25
N HIS A 24 11.11 -8.90 13.46
CA HIS A 24 12.16 -8.06 14.06
C HIS A 24 13.50 -8.07 13.29
N THR A 25 13.71 -9.04 12.39
CA THR A 25 14.88 -9.12 11.51
C THR A 25 14.65 -8.43 10.16
N GLY A 26 13.44 -7.92 9.92
CA GLY A 26 13.06 -7.31 8.65
C GLY A 26 12.65 -8.33 7.59
N ARG A 27 12.43 -9.60 7.95
CA ARG A 27 11.91 -10.61 7.02
C ARG A 27 10.41 -10.46 6.89
N GLU A 28 9.89 -10.45 5.65
CA GLU A 28 8.45 -10.50 5.41
C GLU A 28 7.86 -11.82 5.93
N VAL A 29 6.79 -11.71 6.73
CA VAL A 29 6.13 -12.85 7.38
C VAL A 29 4.65 -12.96 7.06
N ASN A 30 4.04 -11.89 6.53
CA ASN A 30 2.65 -11.91 6.07
C ASN A 30 2.40 -10.79 5.06
N TRP A 31 1.42 -11.01 4.20
CA TRP A 31 0.96 -10.08 3.19
C TRP A 31 -0.56 -10.20 3.04
N VAL A 32 -1.24 -9.06 3.11
CA VAL A 32 -2.67 -8.94 2.78
C VAL A 32 -2.86 -7.78 1.81
N HIS A 33 -3.91 -7.86 1.01
CA HIS A 33 -4.23 -6.83 0.03
C HIS A 33 -5.74 -6.63 -0.06
N TRP A 34 -6.17 -5.44 -0.46
CA TRP A 34 -7.55 -5.17 -0.80
C TRP A 34 -7.66 -4.26 -2.02
N GLN A 35 -8.80 -4.36 -2.70
CA GLN A 35 -9.09 -3.58 -3.90
C GLN A 35 -9.32 -2.10 -3.54
N VAL A 36 -8.94 -1.23 -4.46
CA VAL A 36 -9.19 0.22 -4.38
C VAL A 36 -10.00 0.65 -5.60
N ASP A 37 -10.80 1.70 -5.42
CA ASP A 37 -11.60 2.28 -6.49
C ASP A 37 -10.76 3.24 -7.36
N GLU A 38 -9.72 3.84 -6.78
CA GLU A 38 -8.77 4.73 -7.43
C GLU A 38 -7.32 4.37 -7.07
N ASP A 39 -6.42 4.47 -8.04
CA ASP A 39 -5.00 4.23 -7.82
C ASP A 39 -4.31 5.27 -6.93
N GLY A 40 -3.19 4.85 -6.38
CA GLY A 40 -2.29 5.73 -5.63
C GLY A 40 -2.74 6.04 -4.20
N PRO A 41 -2.09 7.05 -3.56
CA PRO A 41 -2.20 7.28 -2.12
C PRO A 41 -3.61 7.54 -1.58
N ALA A 42 -4.42 8.31 -2.32
CA ALA A 42 -5.74 8.72 -1.85
C ALA A 42 -6.73 7.54 -1.80
N GLY A 43 -6.83 6.78 -2.89
CA GLY A 43 -7.68 5.59 -2.94
C GLY A 43 -7.19 4.49 -2.00
N ALA A 44 -5.87 4.35 -1.83
CA ALA A 44 -5.29 3.47 -0.82
C ALA A 44 -5.70 3.86 0.60
N ASP A 45 -5.58 5.15 0.98
CA ASP A 45 -5.97 5.63 2.30
C ASP A 45 -7.49 5.42 2.55
N GLU A 46 -8.34 5.71 1.56
CA GLU A 46 -9.80 5.51 1.67
C GLU A 46 -10.17 4.02 1.85
N ALA A 47 -9.66 3.16 0.98
CA ALA A 47 -9.95 1.74 1.05
C ALA A 47 -9.42 1.12 2.35
N THR A 48 -8.22 1.53 2.78
CA THR A 48 -7.65 1.10 4.07
C THR A 48 -8.54 1.49 5.24
N ALA A 49 -9.02 2.73 5.27
CA ALA A 49 -9.90 3.20 6.35
C ALA A 49 -11.23 2.42 6.41
N ARG A 50 -11.72 1.93 5.27
CA ARG A 50 -12.93 1.13 5.15
C ARG A 50 -12.72 -0.33 5.56
N VAL A 51 -11.64 -0.96 5.11
CA VAL A 51 -11.36 -2.40 5.30
C VAL A 51 -10.72 -2.68 6.66
N GLU A 52 -9.77 -1.84 7.08
CA GLU A 52 -9.01 -1.97 8.32
C GLU A 52 -9.12 -0.68 9.17
N PRO A 53 -10.28 -0.40 9.80
CA PRO A 53 -10.52 0.87 10.49
C PRO A 53 -9.65 1.11 11.72
N ALA A 54 -8.88 0.14 12.21
CA ALA A 54 -7.91 0.32 13.29
C ALA A 54 -6.47 0.53 12.77
N LEU A 55 -6.21 0.29 11.48
CA LEU A 55 -4.91 0.51 10.87
C LEU A 55 -4.73 1.99 10.54
N ARG A 56 -3.62 2.56 10.97
CA ARG A 56 -3.27 3.95 10.70
C ARG A 56 -1.89 4.03 10.08
N ARG A 57 -1.79 4.81 9.01
CA ARG A 57 -0.52 5.20 8.43
C ARG A 57 0.21 6.13 9.41
N THR A 58 1.49 5.86 9.66
CA THR A 58 2.35 6.58 10.63
C THR A 58 3.47 7.38 9.96
N SER A 59 3.57 7.30 8.63
CA SER A 59 4.48 8.13 7.83
C SER A 59 3.78 8.69 6.61
N GLU A 60 4.34 9.73 6.01
CA GLU A 60 3.91 10.14 4.68
C GLU A 60 4.12 9.05 3.63
N TRP A 61 3.29 9.08 2.60
CA TRP A 61 3.51 8.28 1.39
C TRP A 61 4.77 8.74 0.68
N ARG A 62 5.63 7.79 0.36
CA ARG A 62 6.87 8.00 -0.39
C ARG A 62 6.71 7.44 -1.78
N ARG A 63 6.71 8.32 -2.78
CA ARG A 63 6.64 7.98 -4.19
C ARG A 63 7.97 7.38 -4.67
N GLY A 64 7.88 6.35 -5.50
CA GLY A 64 8.96 5.77 -6.26
C GLY A 64 8.50 5.44 -7.68
N ILE A 65 9.46 5.09 -8.53
CA ILE A 65 9.23 4.65 -9.91
C ILE A 65 9.91 3.27 -10.05
N SER A 66 9.18 2.26 -10.47
CA SER A 66 9.71 0.91 -10.72
C SER A 66 10.52 0.85 -12.02
N ALA A 67 11.22 -0.26 -12.24
CA ALA A 67 12.10 -0.43 -13.40
C ALA A 67 11.37 -0.37 -14.76
N ASP A 68 10.07 -0.68 -14.77
CA ASP A 68 9.18 -0.60 -15.93
C ASP A 68 8.57 0.81 -16.14
N GLY A 69 8.85 1.74 -15.23
CA GLY A 69 8.33 3.11 -15.27
C GLY A 69 7.02 3.31 -14.50
N SER A 70 6.44 2.26 -13.91
CA SER A 70 5.22 2.39 -13.11
C SER A 70 5.46 3.17 -11.82
N GLU A 71 4.50 3.98 -11.42
CA GLU A 71 4.57 4.67 -10.13
C GLU A 71 4.12 3.75 -9.00
N TYR A 72 4.80 3.88 -7.86
CA TYR A 72 4.38 3.24 -6.63
C TYR A 72 4.59 4.17 -5.44
N TRP A 73 3.86 3.92 -4.36
CA TRP A 73 3.99 4.64 -3.11
C TRP A 73 4.12 3.66 -1.96
N THR A 74 4.96 4.01 -0.98
CA THR A 74 5.11 3.22 0.24
C THR A 74 4.91 4.08 1.48
N ALA A 75 4.33 3.52 2.54
CA ALA A 75 4.20 4.18 3.82
C ALA A 75 4.26 3.19 4.99
N GLN A 76 4.72 3.66 6.15
CA GLN A 76 4.63 2.90 7.38
C GLN A 76 3.22 2.97 7.96
N ALA A 77 2.77 1.88 8.55
CA ALA A 77 1.49 1.79 9.27
C ALA A 77 1.61 0.96 10.55
N ALA A 78 0.70 1.23 11.48
CA ALA A 78 0.52 0.53 12.75
C ALA A 78 -0.98 0.34 13.03
N TRP A 79 -1.35 -0.78 13.67
CA TRP A 79 -2.66 -0.90 14.32
C TRP A 79 -2.61 -0.12 15.63
N GLY A 80 -3.68 0.63 15.91
CA GLY A 80 -3.89 1.39 17.15
C GLY A 80 -4.98 0.80 18.02
#